data_AF-A0A956FZ67-F1
#
_entry.id   AF-A0A956FZ67-F1
#
_cell.length_a   1.000
_cell.length_b   1.000
_cell.length_c   1.000
_cell.angle_alpha   90.00
_cell.angle_beta   90.00
_cell.angle_gamma   90.00
#
_symmetry.space_group_name_H-M   'P 1'
#
loop_
_entity.id
_entity.type
_entity.pdbx_description
1 polymer ?
#
loop_
_entity_poly.entity_id
_entity_poly.type
_entity_poly.pdbx_seq_one_letter_code
_entity_poly.pdbx_strand_id
1 'polypeptide(L)'
;MRFDPPLRRGRLIRRYKRFFADLELEGIGEVVAHCPNTGSLRGCLVEGAPVLAHFANDPKRRLQWTWAAVEIDGTWIGVWSAKAEAIVAEAIAGGELLPELAGYERMTTQVAYGADGARSRIDLLLSRGGAPAPGSRGERRPYVGDERVYVEVKSTTMRLAPGIAAFPDAVTER
;
A
#
# COMPACT_ATOMS: atom_id res chain seq x y z
N MET A 1 4.28 -1.64 -10.38
CA MET A 1 3.47 -0.46 -10.71
C MET A 1 4.26 0.53 -11.51
N ARG A 2 3.74 0.95 -12.67
CA ARG A 2 4.26 2.10 -13.42
C ARG A 2 3.41 3.32 -13.08
N PHE A 3 4.05 4.44 -12.76
CA PHE A 3 3.36 5.72 -12.54
C PHE A 3 3.25 6.48 -13.84
N ASP A 4 2.05 6.98 -14.13
CA ASP A 4 1.76 7.84 -15.28
C ASP A 4 0.94 9.06 -14.80
N PRO A 5 1.50 10.28 -14.83
CA PRO A 5 2.85 10.60 -15.30
C PRO A 5 3.97 10.04 -14.39
N PRO A 6 5.22 9.93 -14.89
CA PRO A 6 6.35 9.49 -14.09
C PRO A 6 6.55 10.33 -12.83
N LEU A 7 7.05 9.69 -11.76
CA LEU A 7 7.38 10.38 -10.52
C LEU A 7 8.47 11.43 -10.76
N ARG A 8 8.32 12.59 -10.11
CA ARG A 8 9.31 13.67 -10.09
C ARG A 8 10.21 13.54 -8.88
N ARG A 9 11.52 13.68 -9.10
CA ARG A 9 12.52 13.73 -8.05
C ARG A 9 12.56 15.10 -7.40
N GLY A 10 13.02 15.14 -6.16
CA GLY A 10 13.19 16.36 -5.40
C GLY A 10 13.79 16.09 -4.03
N ARG A 11 13.66 17.07 -3.12
CA ARG A 11 14.11 16.96 -1.74
C ARG A 11 13.01 17.33 -0.75
N LEU A 12 12.98 16.62 0.38
CA LEU A 12 12.09 16.95 1.49
C LEU A 12 12.58 18.23 2.17
N ILE A 13 11.72 19.24 2.28
CA ILE A 13 11.99 20.41 3.14
C ILE A 13 11.44 20.10 4.54
N ARG A 14 10.13 19.83 4.64
CA ARG A 14 9.50 19.45 5.91
C ARG A 14 8.12 18.82 5.70
N ARG A 15 7.66 18.06 6.70
CA ARG A 15 6.27 17.59 6.82
C ARG A 15 5.60 18.28 8.00
N TYR A 16 4.34 18.69 7.83
CA TYR A 16 3.57 19.34 8.89
C TYR A 16 2.07 19.03 8.77
N LYS A 17 1.35 19.21 9.89
CA LYS A 17 -0.10 18.96 10.00
C LYS A 17 -0.54 17.60 9.42
N ARG A 18 0.35 16.60 9.51
CA ARG A 18 0.25 15.20 9.00
C ARG A 18 0.14 15.03 7.49
N PHE A 19 -0.58 15.91 6.80
CA PHE A 19 -0.99 15.74 5.40
C PHE A 19 -0.30 16.69 4.41
N PHE A 20 0.61 17.53 4.88
CA PHE A 20 1.33 18.50 4.05
C PHE A 20 2.83 18.23 4.13
N ALA A 21 3.49 18.31 2.99
CA ALA A 21 4.94 18.30 2.89
C ALA A 21 5.38 19.39 1.92
N ASP A 22 6.32 20.23 2.35
CA ASP A 22 7.02 21.15 1.46
C ASP A 22 8.16 20.37 0.80
N LEU A 23 8.21 20.35 -0.53
CA LEU A 23 9.20 19.64 -1.32
C LEU A 23 9.84 20.61 -2.32
N GLU A 24 11.16 20.50 -2.52
CA GLU A 24 11.87 21.16 -3.62
C GLU A 24 11.97 20.18 -4.79
N LEU A 25 11.18 20.36 -5.85
CA LEU A 25 11.12 19.44 -6.99
C LEU A 25 12.02 19.90 -8.15
N GLU A 26 12.75 18.95 -8.73
CA GLU A 26 13.68 19.22 -9.84
C GLU A 26 12.98 19.86 -11.05
N GLY A 27 13.44 21.05 -11.45
CA GLY A 27 12.90 21.80 -12.59
C GLY A 27 11.53 22.44 -12.35
N ILE A 28 10.97 22.36 -11.14
CA ILE A 28 9.65 22.89 -10.78
C ILE A 28 9.77 23.92 -9.64
N GLY A 29 10.69 23.70 -8.69
CA GLY A 29 10.85 24.53 -7.50
C GLY A 29 10.06 24.00 -6.29
N GLU A 30 9.88 24.87 -5.30
CA GLU A 30 9.14 24.54 -4.08
C GLU A 30 7.66 24.30 -4.34
N VAL A 31 7.13 23.18 -3.85
CA VAL A 31 5.71 22.85 -3.90
C VAL A 31 5.21 22.34 -2.56
N VAL A 32 3.93 22.57 -2.30
CA VAL A 32 3.21 21.87 -1.22
C VAL A 32 2.60 20.59 -1.77
N ALA A 33 3.07 19.44 -1.32
CA ALA A 33 2.56 18.14 -1.66
C ALA A 33 1.64 17.57 -0.56
N HIS A 34 0.66 16.78 -0.98
CA HIS A 34 -0.09 15.94 -0.07
C HIS A 34 0.83 14.83 0.48
N CYS A 35 0.84 14.63 1.80
CA CYS A 35 1.41 13.47 2.46
C CYS A 35 0.31 12.41 2.69
N PRO A 36 0.21 11.37 1.85
CA PRO A 36 -0.83 10.33 1.92
C PRO A 36 -0.56 9.27 3.00
N ASN A 37 0.13 9.64 4.08
CA ASN A 37 0.43 8.78 5.21
C ASN A 37 0.02 9.49 6.50
N THR A 38 -0.85 8.86 7.29
CA THR A 38 -1.32 9.38 8.58
C THR A 38 -0.41 9.00 9.75
N GLY A 39 0.48 8.02 9.57
CA GLY A 39 1.42 7.54 10.57
C GLY A 39 2.49 8.58 10.91
N SER A 40 3.33 8.22 11.87
CA SER A 40 4.43 9.06 12.34
C SER A 40 5.47 9.31 11.25
N LEU A 41 5.64 8.36 10.32
CA LEU A 41 6.78 8.33 9.38
C LEU A 41 8.12 8.39 10.13
N ARG A 42 8.19 7.76 11.31
CA ARG A 42 9.40 7.73 12.13
C ARG A 42 10.58 7.16 11.32
N GLY A 43 11.67 7.93 11.26
CA GLY A 43 12.85 7.60 10.47
C GLY A 43 12.79 8.02 8.99
N CYS A 44 11.67 8.58 8.52
CA CYS A 44 11.48 9.01 7.13
C CYS A 44 11.45 10.54 6.95
N LEU A 45 11.46 11.32 8.04
CA LEU A 45 11.35 12.79 8.02
C LEU A 45 12.72 13.47 8.12
N VAL A 46 13.62 13.12 7.20
CA VAL A 46 14.97 13.69 7.16
C VAL A 46 14.98 14.87 6.18
N GLU A 47 15.28 16.07 6.68
CA GLU A 47 15.40 17.27 5.84
C GLU A 47 16.49 17.08 4.77
N GLY A 48 16.21 17.53 3.55
CA GLY A 48 17.09 17.38 2.40
C GLY A 48 17.11 15.99 1.76
N ALA A 49 16.43 14.99 2.36
CA ALA A 49 16.39 13.63 1.82
C ALA A 49 15.77 13.59 0.43
N PRO A 50 16.27 12.75 -0.50
CA PRO A 50 15.65 12.57 -1.81
C PRO A 50 14.21 12.08 -1.68
N VAL A 51 13.32 12.68 -2.46
CA VAL A 51 11.91 12.29 -2.52
C VAL A 51 11.47 12.03 -3.95
N LEU A 52 10.37 11.28 -4.07
CA LEU A 52 9.60 11.14 -5.28
C LEU A 52 8.20 11.69 -5.05
N ALA A 53 7.71 12.50 -5.98
CA ALA A 53 6.36 13.06 -5.97
C ALA A 53 5.61 12.75 -7.27
N HIS A 54 4.33 12.44 -7.14
CA HIS A 54 3.45 12.21 -8.28
C HIS A 54 2.61 13.46 -8.57
N PHE A 55 2.55 13.86 -9.84
CA PHE A 55 1.68 14.93 -10.30
C PHE A 55 0.31 14.38 -10.68
N ALA A 56 -0.76 14.99 -10.17
CA ALA A 56 -2.12 14.75 -10.62
C ALA A 56 -2.65 16.02 -11.26
N ASN A 57 -2.91 16.00 -12.57
CA ASN A 57 -3.55 17.10 -13.29
C ASN A 57 -5.08 17.04 -13.08
N ASP A 58 -5.53 17.40 -11.89
CA ASP A 58 -6.94 17.39 -11.53
C ASP A 58 -7.32 18.76 -10.96
N PRO A 59 -8.10 19.59 -11.70
CA PRO A 59 -8.45 20.94 -11.28
C PRO A 59 -9.28 20.97 -9.98
N LYS A 60 -9.87 19.84 -9.56
CA LYS A 60 -10.61 19.74 -8.28
C LYS A 60 -9.69 19.56 -7.08
N ARG A 61 -8.42 19.18 -7.29
CA ARG A 61 -7.46 18.97 -6.20
C ARG A 61 -6.86 20.29 -5.74
N ARG A 62 -6.90 20.51 -4.42
CA ARG A 62 -6.19 21.64 -3.80
C ARG A 62 -4.67 21.50 -3.90
N LEU A 63 -4.17 20.26 -3.81
CA LEU A 63 -2.74 19.93 -3.93
C LEU A 63 -2.56 19.01 -5.15
N GLN A 64 -1.87 19.50 -6.17
CA GLN A 64 -1.62 18.75 -7.41
C GLN A 64 -0.52 17.68 -7.23
N TRP A 65 0.32 17.83 -6.20
CA TRP A 65 1.42 16.93 -5.90
C TRP A 65 1.09 15.99 -4.76
N THR A 66 1.50 14.72 -4.88
CA THR A 66 1.42 13.71 -3.82
C THR A 66 2.81 13.17 -3.54
N TRP A 67 3.27 13.22 -2.29
CA TRP A 67 4.54 12.64 -1.88
C TRP A 67 4.44 11.11 -1.93
N ALA A 68 5.20 10.49 -2.85
CA ALA A 68 5.12 9.07 -3.15
C ALA A 68 6.11 8.24 -2.34
N ALA A 69 7.37 8.68 -2.28
CA ALA A 69 8.44 7.96 -1.59
C ALA A 69 9.54 8.91 -1.09
N VAL A 70 10.34 8.42 -0.15
CA VAL A 70 11.56 9.07 0.35
C VAL A 70 12.71 8.06 0.36
N GLU A 71 13.91 8.52 0.05
CA GLU A 71 15.11 7.70 0.13
C GLU A 71 15.81 7.93 1.47
N ILE A 72 16.03 6.84 2.21
CA ILE A 72 16.76 6.84 3.47
C ILE A 72 17.83 5.76 3.35
N ASP A 73 19.09 6.13 3.60
CA ASP A 73 20.24 5.22 3.55
C ASP A 73 20.30 4.36 2.26
N GLY A 74 20.03 4.97 1.10
CA GLY A 74 20.04 4.29 -0.21
C GLY A 74 18.81 3.42 -0.51
N THR A 75 17.79 3.44 0.36
CA THR A 75 16.57 2.65 0.21
C THR A 75 15.35 3.55 0.01
N TRP A 76 14.58 3.30 -1.04
CA TRP A 76 13.31 3.98 -1.27
C TRP A 76 12.21 3.40 -0.39
N ILE A 77 11.63 4.25 0.46
CA ILE A 77 10.51 3.93 1.34
C ILE A 77 9.24 4.55 0.77
N GLY A 78 8.24 3.71 0.48
CA GLY A 78 6.94 4.14 -0.04
C GLY A 78 6.11 4.87 1.03
N VAL A 79 6.00 6.20 0.91
CA VAL A 79 5.18 7.03 1.80
C VAL A 79 3.70 6.90 1.44
N TRP A 80 3.38 6.65 0.17
CA TRP A 80 2.01 6.47 -0.31
C TRP A 80 1.42 5.10 0.04
N SER A 81 1.04 4.95 1.31
CA SER A 81 0.55 3.68 1.87
C SER A 81 -0.68 3.13 1.15
N ALA A 82 -1.56 3.99 0.63
CA ALA A 82 -2.72 3.57 -0.17
C ALA A 82 -2.36 2.85 -1.49
N LYS A 83 -1.09 2.87 -1.92
CA LYS A 83 -0.62 2.10 -3.07
C LYS A 83 -0.14 0.68 -2.70
N ALA A 84 0.04 0.37 -1.42
CA ALA A 84 0.58 -0.92 -0.98
C ALA A 84 -0.28 -2.10 -1.46
N GLU A 85 -1.60 -2.03 -1.27
CA GLU A 85 -2.54 -3.07 -1.74
C GLU A 85 -2.41 -3.28 -3.26
N ALA A 86 -2.42 -2.21 -4.04
CA ALA A 86 -2.31 -2.30 -5.49
C ALA A 86 -0.95 -2.85 -5.96
N ILE A 87 0.14 -2.54 -5.25
CA ILE A 87 1.47 -3.10 -5.53
C ILE A 87 1.48 -4.61 -5.25
N VAL A 88 0.90 -5.05 -4.12
CA VAL A 88 0.80 -6.48 -3.78
C VAL A 88 -0.09 -7.21 -4.78
N ALA A 89 -1.23 -6.63 -5.13
CA ALA A 89 -2.13 -7.20 -6.14
C ALA A 89 -1.43 -7.37 -7.51
N GLU A 90 -0.67 -6.36 -7.96
CA GLU A 90 0.12 -6.44 -9.18
C GLU A 90 1.21 -7.51 -9.10
N ALA A 91 1.90 -7.62 -7.95
CA ALA A 91 2.93 -8.64 -7.73
C ALA A 91 2.36 -10.07 -7.74
N ILE A 92 1.19 -10.28 -7.12
CA ILE A 92 0.46 -11.56 -7.15
C ILE A 92 0.05 -11.90 -8.58
N ALA A 93 -0.55 -10.94 -9.31
CA ALA A 93 -0.99 -11.14 -10.68
C ALA A 93 0.17 -11.45 -11.65
N GLY A 94 1.37 -10.92 -11.38
CA GLY A 94 2.57 -11.23 -12.14
C GLY A 94 3.15 -12.63 -11.88
N GLY A 95 2.85 -13.24 -10.72
CA GLY A 95 3.24 -14.62 -10.39
C GLY A 95 4.72 -14.87 -10.07
N GLU A 96 5.62 -13.96 -10.43
CA GLU A 96 7.08 -14.13 -10.25
C GLU A 96 7.60 -13.68 -8.87
N LEU A 97 7.06 -12.57 -8.33
CA LEU A 97 7.59 -11.94 -7.12
C LEU A 97 7.07 -12.58 -5.81
N LEU A 98 5.92 -13.22 -5.88
CA LEU A 98 5.23 -13.84 -4.75
C LEU A 98 4.76 -15.25 -5.14
N PRO A 99 5.68 -16.19 -5.40
CA PRO A 99 5.35 -17.52 -5.91
C PRO A 99 4.42 -18.31 -4.97
N GLU A 100 4.46 -18.05 -3.66
CA GLU A 100 3.56 -18.66 -2.67
C GLU A 100 2.09 -18.23 -2.83
N LEU A 101 1.86 -17.11 -3.52
CA LEU A 101 0.53 -16.58 -3.85
C LEU A 101 0.20 -16.71 -5.34
N ALA A 102 0.99 -17.45 -6.11
CA ALA A 102 0.72 -17.71 -7.52
C ALA A 102 -0.35 -18.82 -7.72
N GLY A 103 -0.92 -18.90 -8.92
CA GLY A 103 -1.79 -20.02 -9.33
C GLY A 103 -3.27 -19.89 -8.94
N TYR A 104 -3.69 -18.76 -8.37
CA TYR A 104 -5.11 -18.44 -8.15
C TYR A 104 -5.75 -17.85 -9.41
N GLU A 105 -6.99 -18.23 -9.70
CA GLU A 105 -7.71 -17.83 -10.92
C GLU A 105 -8.43 -16.48 -10.78
N ARG A 106 -8.84 -16.13 -9.56
CA ARG A 106 -9.56 -14.88 -9.27
C ARG A 106 -8.96 -14.20 -8.06
N MET A 107 -8.84 -12.88 -8.16
CA MET A 107 -8.46 -11.96 -7.08
C MET A 107 -9.54 -10.88 -6.95
N THR A 108 -10.13 -10.75 -5.77
CA THR A 108 -11.11 -9.69 -5.45
C THR A 108 -10.57 -8.82 -4.33
N THR A 109 -10.72 -7.50 -4.45
CA THR A 109 -10.23 -6.54 -3.46
C THR A 109 -11.34 -6.12 -2.47
N GLN A 110 -10.95 -5.70 -1.26
CA GLN A 110 -11.83 -5.05 -0.28
C GLN A 110 -13.10 -5.87 0.06
N VAL A 111 -12.96 -7.18 0.21
CA VAL A 111 -14.07 -8.12 0.42
C VAL A 111 -14.56 -8.08 1.87
N ALA A 112 -15.86 -7.88 2.10
CA ALA A 112 -16.43 -7.89 3.44
C ALA A 112 -16.40 -9.32 4.05
N TYR A 113 -16.06 -9.43 5.34
CA TYR A 113 -16.02 -10.71 6.06
C TYR A 113 -16.37 -10.56 7.55
N GLY A 114 -16.73 -11.68 8.19
CA GLY A 114 -17.13 -11.76 9.61
C GLY A 114 -18.62 -12.08 9.81
N ALA A 115 -18.95 -12.67 10.96
CA ALA A 115 -20.34 -12.85 11.39
C ALA A 115 -20.87 -11.55 12.02
N ASP A 116 -22.15 -11.25 11.81
CA ASP A 116 -22.91 -10.23 12.54
C ASP A 116 -22.49 -8.75 12.35
N GLY A 117 -22.34 -8.30 11.10
CA GLY A 117 -22.30 -6.87 10.79
C GLY A 117 -21.00 -6.15 11.16
N ALA A 118 -19.93 -6.88 11.48
CA ALA A 118 -18.59 -6.33 11.53
C ALA A 118 -18.23 -5.71 10.17
N ARG A 119 -17.86 -4.43 10.15
CA ARG A 119 -17.49 -3.67 8.94
C ARG A 119 -16.10 -4.02 8.39
N SER A 120 -15.59 -5.21 8.72
CA SER A 120 -14.24 -5.60 8.37
C SER A 120 -14.19 -6.05 6.91
N ARG A 121 -13.20 -5.53 6.19
CA ARG A 121 -12.91 -5.88 4.80
C ARG A 121 -11.50 -6.42 4.73
N ILE A 122 -11.33 -7.54 4.04
CA ILE A 122 -10.01 -8.09 3.75
C ILE A 122 -9.49 -7.40 2.49
N ASP A 123 -8.19 -7.10 2.45
CA ASP A 123 -7.61 -6.36 1.33
C ASP A 123 -7.73 -7.16 0.03
N LEU A 124 -7.33 -8.43 0.04
CA LEU A 124 -7.44 -9.32 -1.12
C LEU A 124 -8.03 -10.70 -0.73
N LEU A 125 -8.89 -11.23 -1.59
CA LEU A 125 -9.35 -12.61 -1.58
C LEU A 125 -8.91 -13.30 -2.86
N LEU A 126 -8.02 -14.28 -2.74
CA LEU A 126 -7.60 -15.15 -3.83
C LEU A 126 -8.46 -16.42 -3.82
N SER A 127 -8.83 -16.93 -4.99
CA SER A 127 -9.60 -18.18 -5.08
C SER A 127 -9.21 -19.05 -6.27
N ARG A 128 -9.23 -20.37 -6.06
CA ARG A 128 -9.02 -21.42 -7.06
C ARG A 128 -10.26 -22.32 -7.11
N GLY A 129 -10.81 -22.55 -8.30
CA GLY A 129 -12.00 -23.38 -8.51
C GLY A 129 -13.29 -22.61 -8.83
N GLY A 130 -14.15 -23.21 -9.65
CA GLY A 130 -15.51 -22.75 -9.95
C GLY A 130 -16.43 -22.81 -8.72
N ALA A 131 -17.41 -21.90 -8.66
CA ALA A 131 -18.34 -21.80 -7.53
C ALA A 131 -18.88 -23.17 -7.07
N PRO A 132 -19.06 -23.41 -5.76
CA PRO A 132 -19.65 -24.64 -5.28
C PRO A 132 -21.04 -24.77 -5.88
N ALA A 133 -21.32 -25.93 -6.48
CA ALA A 133 -22.66 -26.24 -6.97
C ALA A 133 -23.66 -26.10 -5.79
N PRO A 134 -24.82 -25.44 -5.98
CA PRO A 134 -25.80 -25.33 -4.91
C PRO A 134 -26.31 -26.72 -4.53
N GLY A 135 -26.10 -27.17 -3.29
CA GLY A 135 -26.82 -28.32 -2.72
C GLY A 135 -26.05 -29.36 -1.91
N SER A 136 -24.72 -29.34 -1.79
CA SER A 136 -24.00 -30.37 -1.03
C SER A 136 -23.95 -30.09 0.49
N ARG A 137 -25.05 -30.40 1.19
CA ARG A 137 -25.03 -30.67 2.64
C ARG A 137 -24.62 -32.13 2.86
N GLY A 138 -23.39 -32.36 3.26
CA GLY A 138 -22.99 -33.69 3.72
C GLY A 138 -21.49 -33.87 3.80
N GLU A 139 -21.03 -34.33 4.97
CA GLU A 139 -19.69 -34.83 5.29
C GLU A 139 -18.61 -33.79 5.60
N ARG A 140 -18.21 -33.77 6.88
CA ARG A 140 -17.01 -33.10 7.39
C ARG A 140 -15.77 -33.79 6.81
N ARG A 141 -15.42 -33.47 5.57
CA ARG A 141 -14.05 -33.60 5.06
C ARG A 141 -13.28 -32.35 5.48
N PRO A 142 -12.01 -32.44 5.90
CA PRO A 142 -11.19 -31.25 6.08
C PRO A 142 -11.05 -30.59 4.70
N TYR A 143 -11.74 -29.46 4.50
CA TYR A 143 -11.74 -28.56 3.35
C TYR A 143 -11.02 -29.08 2.08
N VAL A 144 -11.76 -29.76 1.21
CA VAL A 144 -11.40 -29.95 -0.21
C VAL A 144 -12.58 -29.44 -1.04
N GLY A 145 -12.54 -28.15 -1.37
CA GLY A 145 -13.55 -27.42 -2.15
C GLY A 145 -13.36 -25.91 -1.98
N ASP A 146 -13.11 -25.18 -3.07
CA ASP A 146 -12.77 -23.74 -3.11
C ASP A 146 -11.58 -23.37 -2.21
N GLU A 147 -10.36 -23.47 -2.73
CA GLU A 147 -9.19 -22.92 -2.02
C GLU A 147 -9.26 -21.39 -2.06
N ARG A 148 -9.61 -20.79 -0.93
CA ARG A 148 -9.64 -19.35 -0.72
C ARG A 148 -8.49 -18.93 0.18
N VAL A 149 -7.77 -17.89 -0.23
CA VAL A 149 -6.74 -17.25 0.60
C VAL A 149 -7.10 -15.80 0.84
N TYR A 150 -7.15 -15.44 2.12
CA TYR A 150 -7.39 -14.10 2.62
C TYR A 150 -6.03 -13.44 2.84
N VAL A 151 -5.78 -12.32 2.17
CA VAL A 151 -4.51 -11.59 2.27
C VAL A 151 -4.78 -10.20 2.83
N GLU A 152 -4.11 -9.87 3.92
CA GLU A 152 -4.10 -8.54 4.52
C GLU A 152 -2.75 -7.87 4.29
N VAL A 153 -2.76 -6.64 3.79
CA VAL A 153 -1.58 -5.89 3.38
C VAL A 153 -1.29 -4.81 4.41
N LYS A 154 -0.12 -4.87 5.03
CA LYS A 154 0.36 -3.82 5.96
C LYS A 154 1.52 -3.05 5.33
N SER A 155 1.43 -1.72 5.37
CA SER A 155 2.53 -0.85 4.95
C SER A 155 3.49 -0.63 6.12
N THR A 156 4.77 -0.96 5.91
CA THR A 156 5.82 -0.89 6.93
C THR A 156 6.86 0.14 6.52
N THR A 157 6.89 1.29 7.21
CA THR A 157 7.80 2.41 6.89
C THR A 157 8.76 2.75 8.04
N MET A 158 8.49 2.30 9.26
CA MET A 158 9.35 2.56 10.40
C MET A 158 10.61 1.71 10.33
N ARG A 159 11.77 2.37 10.38
CA ARG A 159 13.06 1.72 10.50
C ARG A 159 13.55 1.79 11.95
N LEU A 160 13.92 0.64 12.52
CA LEU A 160 14.49 0.56 13.87
C LEU A 160 16.02 0.49 13.85
N ALA A 161 16.58 -0.22 12.87
CA ALA A 161 18.01 -0.44 12.69
C ALA A 161 18.30 -0.78 11.21
N PRO A 162 19.57 -0.82 10.78
CA PRO A 162 19.93 -1.35 9.46
C PRO A 162 19.29 -2.73 9.23
N GLY A 163 18.58 -2.90 8.11
CA GLY A 163 17.89 -4.15 7.76
C GLY A 163 16.62 -4.48 8.57
N ILE A 164 16.21 -3.63 9.53
CA ILE A 164 15.04 -3.91 10.39
C ILE A 164 13.96 -2.83 10.17
N ALA A 165 12.87 -3.26 9.54
CA ALA A 165 11.62 -2.50 9.44
C ALA A 165 10.59 -3.02 10.45
N ALA A 166 9.71 -2.16 10.95
CA ALA A 166 8.75 -2.50 11.99
C ALA A 166 7.37 -1.88 11.75
N PHE A 167 6.34 -2.59 12.22
CA PHE A 167 4.93 -2.20 12.18
C PHE A 167 4.25 -2.68 13.47
N PRO A 168 3.31 -1.91 14.06
CA PRO A 168 2.89 -0.57 13.67
C PRO A 168 3.86 0.51 14.20
N ASP A 169 3.81 1.72 13.64
CA ASP A 169 4.62 2.86 14.10
C ASP A 169 3.91 3.72 15.18
N ALA A 170 2.72 3.30 15.61
CA ALA A 170 1.94 3.80 16.74
C ALA A 170 1.01 2.68 17.24
N VAL A 171 0.46 2.79 18.46
CA VAL A 171 -0.53 1.82 18.98
C VAL A 171 -1.69 1.70 17.99
N THR A 172 -2.04 0.46 17.60
CA THR A 172 -3.16 0.17 16.69
C THR A 172 -4.09 -0.83 17.36
N GLU A 173 -5.35 -0.45 17.56
CA GLU A 173 -6.43 -1.29 18.11
C GLU A 173 -7.40 -1.78 17.02
N ARG A 174 -6.98 -1.70 15.75
CA ARG A 174 -7.81 -1.99 14.57
C ARG A 174 -7.88 -3.46 14.23
#